data_AF-A0A1F3WYA3-F1
#
_entry.id   AF-A0A1F3WYA3-F1
#
_cell.length_a   1.000
_cell.length_b   1.000
_cell.length_c   1.000
_cell.angle_alpha   90.00
_cell.angle_beta   90.00
_cell.angle_gamma   90.00
#
_symmetry.space_group_name_H-M   'P 1'
#
loop_
_entity.id
_entity.type
_entity.pdbx_description
1 polymer ?
#
loop_
_entity_poly.entity_id
_entity_poly.type
_entity_poly.pdbx_seq_one_letter_code
_entity_poly.pdbx_strand_id
1 'polypeptide(L)' 'MNAKLRYADYFEHIIEAIGLARSHVEGLIKEEFMADKKTQQAVILNIIVIGEAATKIAD' A
#
# COMPACT_ATOMS: atom_id res chain seq x y z
N MET A 1 -22.82 5.18 -14.52
CA MET A 1 -21.36 5.00 -14.38
C MET A 1 -21.13 3.66 -13.70
N ASN A 2 -20.30 2.77 -14.28
CA ASN A 2 -20.36 1.31 -14.12
C ASN A 2 -19.57 0.82 -12.90
N ALA A 3 -20.22 0.17 -11.91
CA ALA A 3 -19.59 -0.31 -10.68
C ALA A 3 -18.38 -1.23 -10.94
N LYS A 4 -18.37 -1.95 -12.07
CA LYS A 4 -17.28 -2.84 -12.47
C LYS A 4 -15.95 -2.11 -12.77
N LEU A 5 -16.03 -0.86 -13.25
CA LEU A 5 -14.83 -0.04 -13.47
C LEU A 5 -14.22 0.39 -12.13
N ARG A 6 -15.05 0.77 -11.15
CA ARG A 6 -14.57 1.15 -9.81
C ARG A 6 -13.82 0.05 -9.09
N TYR A 7 -14.26 -1.20 -9.19
CA TYR A 7 -13.54 -2.31 -8.57
C TYR A 7 -12.15 -2.50 -9.18
N ALA A 8 -12.02 -2.37 -10.51
CA ALA A 8 -10.72 -2.44 -11.17
C ALA A 8 -9.78 -1.34 -10.67
N ASP A 9 -10.28 -0.10 -10.52
CA ASP A 9 -9.50 1.04 -10.02
C ASP A 9 -9.02 0.79 -8.56
N TYR A 10 -9.89 0.25 -7.68
CA TYR A 10 -9.49 -0.07 -6.30
C TYR A 10 -8.46 -1.20 -6.24
N PHE A 11 -8.58 -2.22 -7.09
CA PHE A 11 -7.56 -3.26 -7.18
C PHE A 11 -6.22 -2.73 -7.67
N GLU A 12 -6.23 -1.81 -8.64
CA GLU A 12 -5.02 -1.15 -9.13
C GLU A 12 -4.31 -0.37 -8.02
N HIS A 13 -5.06 0.43 -7.26
CA HIS A 13 -4.50 1.15 -6.11
C HIS A 13 -3.89 0.22 -5.04
N ILE A 14 -4.53 -0.93 -4.77
CA ILE A 14 -3.99 -1.92 -3.84
C ILE A 14 -2.67 -2.49 -4.36
N ILE A 15 -2.61 -2.87 -5.65
CA ILE A 15 -1.41 -3.44 -6.26
C ILE A 15 -0.27 -2.43 -6.25
N GLU A 16 -0.55 -1.17 -6.59
CA GLU A 16 0.44 -0.09 -6.57
C GLU A 16 0.99 0.14 -5.15
N ALA A 17 0.11 0.25 -4.15
CA ALA A 17 0.52 0.45 -2.76
C ALA A 17 1.35 -0.73 -2.21
N ILE A 18 1.01 -1.97 -2.57
CA ILE A 18 1.83 -3.15 -2.24
C ILE A 18 3.22 -3.03 -2.88
N GLY A 19 3.29 -2.63 -4.16
CA GLY A 19 4.56 -2.43 -4.87
C GLY A 19 5.44 -1.39 -4.19
N LEU A 20 4.88 -0.24 -3.85
CA LEU A 20 5.58 0.83 -3.15
C LEU A 20 6.06 0.39 -1.77
N ALA A 21 5.20 -0.23 -0.96
CA ALA A 21 5.59 -0.74 0.35
C ALA A 21 6.78 -1.70 0.28
N ARG A 22 6.80 -2.58 -0.73
CA ARG A 22 7.92 -3.51 -0.97
C ARG A 22 9.19 -2.78 -1.41
N SER A 23 9.09 -1.81 -2.30
CA SER A 23 10.25 -1.03 -2.77
C SER A 23 10.92 -0.23 -1.65
N HIS A 24 10.16 0.23 -0.66
CA HIS A 24 10.70 0.97 0.49
C HIS A 24 11.56 0.12 1.42
N VAL A 25 11.37 -1.21 1.40
CA VAL A 25 12.10 -2.15 2.27
C VAL A 25 13.09 -3.02 1.50
N GLU A 26 13.23 -2.82 0.20
CA GLU A 26 14.10 -3.62 -0.65
C GLU A 26 15.57 -3.43 -0.24
N GLY A 27 16.25 -4.55 0.05
CA GLY A 27 17.65 -4.54 0.48
C GLY A 27 17.88 -4.10 1.93
N LEU A 28 16.85 -3.69 2.67
CA LEU A 28 16.98 -3.31 4.08
C LEU A 28 16.96 -4.53 4.99
N ILE A 29 17.88 -4.56 5.95
CA ILE A 29 17.75 -5.46 7.09
C ILE A 29 16.84 -4.84 8.16
N LYS A 30 16.41 -5.65 9.13
CA LYS A 30 15.47 -5.23 10.17
C LYS A 30 15.99 -4.04 10.97
N GLU A 31 17.26 -4.04 11.34
CA GLU A 31 17.88 -2.99 12.15
C GLU A 31 17.87 -1.65 11.43
N GLU A 32 18.15 -1.64 10.12
CA GLU A 32 18.11 -0.44 9.27
C GLU A 32 16.68 0.10 9.16
N PHE A 33 15.70 -0.78 8.92
CA PHE A 33 14.28 -0.40 8.89
C PHE A 33 13.82 0.19 10.22
N MET A 34 14.22 -0.41 11.35
CA MET A 34 13.84 0.06 12.69
C MET A 34 14.48 1.41 13.05
N ALA A 35 15.65 1.72 12.50
CA ALA A 35 16.32 3.00 12.68
C ALA A 35 15.77 4.12 11.77
N ASP A 36 15.17 3.79 10.63
CA ASP A 36 14.61 4.77 9.69
C ASP A 36 13.10 4.98 9.83
N LYS A 37 12.73 5.98 10.63
CA LYS A 37 11.34 6.40 10.81
C LYS A 37 10.65 6.85 9.51
N LYS A 38 11.37 7.42 8.54
CA LYS A 38 10.78 7.88 7.28
C LYS A 38 10.33 6.69 6.44
N THR A 39 11.18 5.68 6.33
CA THR A 39 10.84 4.43 5.65
C THR A 39 9.67 3.73 6.34
N GLN A 40 9.62 3.69 7.67
CA GLN A 40 8.45 3.16 8.41
C GLN A 40 7.17 3.92 8.07
N GLN A 41 7.21 5.25 8.06
CA GLN A 41 6.04 6.07 7.72
C GLN A 41 5.57 5.84 6.28
N ALA A 42 6.49 5.70 5.33
CA ALA A 42 6.17 5.39 3.94
C ALA A 42 5.49 4.02 3.79
N VAL A 43 5.98 3.00 4.49
CA VAL A 43 5.34 1.66 4.51
C VAL A 43 3.95 1.72 5.16
N ILE A 44 3.81 2.40 6.30
CA ILE A 44 2.52 2.55 7.00
C ILE A 44 1.49 3.25 6.11
N LEU A 45 1.89 4.32 5.41
CA LEU A 45 0.99 5.04 4.50
C LEU A 45 0.44 4.12 3.39
N ASN A 46 1.31 3.30 2.79
CA ASN A 46 0.88 2.34 1.78
C ASN A 46 -0.08 1.27 2.35
N ILE A 47 0.13 0.83 3.60
CA ILE A 47 -0.81 -0.08 4.29
C ILE A 47 -2.18 0.56 4.50
N ILE A 48 -2.22 1.86 4.85
CA ILE A 48 -3.48 2.61 4.99
C ILE A 48 -4.23 2.64 3.64
N VAL A 49 -3.54 2.97 2.55
CA VAL A 49 -4.13 3.02 1.20
C VAL A 49 -4.74 1.66 0.81
N ILE A 50 -4.03 0.55 1.11
CA ILE A 50 -4.55 -0.80 0.87
C ILE A 50 -5.85 -1.02 1.65
N GLY A 51 -5.88 -0.65 2.94
CA GLY A 51 -7.06 -0.79 3.79
C GLY A 51 -8.26 0.02 3.29
N GLU A 52 -8.02 1.28 2.92
CA GLU A 52 -9.05 2.16 2.37
C GLU A 52 -9.64 1.60 1.08
N ALA A 53 -8.81 1.22 0.12
CA ALA A 53 -9.27 0.61 -1.14
C ALA A 53 -10.01 -0.71 -0.89
N ALA A 54 -9.55 -1.55 0.04
CA ALA A 54 -10.22 -2.80 0.40
C ALA A 54 -11.64 -2.57 0.94
N THR A 55 -11.86 -1.54 1.77
CA THR A 55 -13.23 -1.22 2.24
C THR A 55 -14.18 -0.86 1.11
N LYS A 56 -13.68 -0.20 0.05
CA LYS A 56 -14.49 0.18 -1.12
C LYS A 56 -14.82 -0.99 -2.05
N ILE A 57 -14.10 -2.11 -1.93
CA ILE A 57 -14.39 -3.37 -2.64
C ILE A 57 -15.41 -4.21 -1.86
N ALA A 58 -15.36 -4.15 -0.53
CA ALA A 58 -16.25 -4.92 0.35
C ALA A 58 -17.68 -4.35 0.45
N ASP A 59 -17.86 -3.07 0.14
CA ASP A 59 -19.15 -2.37 0.00
C ASP A 59 -19.83 -2.63 -1.37
#